data_AF-A0A7X3ZEW2-F1
#
_entry.id   AF-A0A7X3ZEW2-F1
#
_cell.length_a   1.000
_cell.length_b   1.000
_cell.length_c   1.000
_cell.angle_alpha   90.00
_cell.angle_beta   90.00
_cell.angle_gamma   90.00
#
_symmetry.space_group_name_H-M   'P 1'
#
loop_
_entity.id
_entity.type
_entity.pdbx_description
1 polymer ?
#
loop_
_entity_poly.entity_id
_entity_poly.type
_entity_poly.pdbx_seq_one_letter_code
_entity_poly.pdbx_strand_id
1 'polypeptide(L)'
;MKADARFSGLDPVFWANVRSISETMRYTEKPTKKIRVYSLGDMLHVMETLGLEWEHLADQKGNITAFAEQLQDYFKHRAEVLNTYVEPRLMDANRARATFEQLRSQLAPNCPLPMNKQTGSKKAHNFLTCIVNMLVEAGIKGLPCDYDPRRLTTLTQGAKPARTLSRRLDGCFPRTVNPIAAWEIKEYYYTTTFGSRVADGVYETLLDGYEIAEARENLGVDVQHLLIVDAYGTWWDLGRSYLCRIIDMLHMGYVDEVLFGYETVERLPEIVEGWVATYKSRTISNQQLFDIQG
;
A
#
# COMPACT_ATOMS: atom_id res chain seq x y z
N MET A 1 2.07 -0.52 -8.02
CA MET A 1 3.46 -0.99 -7.94
C MET A 1 3.48 -2.31 -7.18
N LYS A 2 4.21 -3.31 -7.70
CA LYS A 2 4.46 -4.59 -7.01
C LYS A 2 5.82 -4.57 -6.31
N ALA A 3 5.99 -5.43 -5.32
CA ALA A 3 7.28 -5.67 -4.69
C ALA A 3 8.29 -6.20 -5.72
N ASP A 4 9.55 -5.76 -5.61
CA ASP A 4 10.66 -6.36 -6.33
C ASP A 4 10.97 -7.74 -5.75
N ALA A 5 11.04 -8.75 -6.61
CA ALA A 5 11.22 -10.14 -6.20
C ALA A 5 12.53 -10.37 -5.41
N ARG A 6 13.56 -9.53 -5.61
CA ARG A 6 14.84 -9.62 -4.88
C ARG A 6 14.70 -9.35 -3.38
N PHE A 7 13.68 -8.59 -2.99
CA PHE A 7 13.47 -8.17 -1.61
C PHE A 7 12.13 -8.65 -1.04
N SER A 8 11.39 -9.46 -1.80
CA SER A 8 10.11 -10.01 -1.37
C SER A 8 10.34 -11.17 -0.40
N GLY A 9 9.64 -11.18 0.73
CA GLY A 9 9.72 -12.29 1.69
C GLY A 9 11.05 -12.39 2.46
N LEU A 10 11.81 -11.30 2.55
CA LEU A 10 13.01 -11.27 3.38
C LEU A 10 12.67 -11.37 4.87
N ASP A 11 13.60 -11.95 5.62
CA ASP A 11 13.46 -12.28 7.04
C ASP A 11 13.18 -11.04 7.91
N PRO A 12 12.37 -11.14 8.99
CA PRO A 12 12.13 -10.03 9.92
C PRO A 12 13.39 -9.35 10.47
N VAL A 13 14.51 -10.06 10.61
CA VAL A 13 15.82 -9.51 11.02
C VAL A 13 16.36 -8.51 9.99
N PHE A 14 16.15 -8.77 8.69
CA PHE A 14 16.49 -7.83 7.62
C PHE A 14 15.73 -6.51 7.81
N TRP A 15 14.41 -6.62 7.98
CA TRP A 15 13.54 -5.46 8.15
C TRP A 15 13.78 -4.67 9.44
N ALA A 16 14.17 -5.36 10.51
CA ALA A 16 14.61 -4.72 11.75
C ALA A 16 15.84 -3.82 11.51
N ASN A 17 16.83 -4.32 10.76
CA ASN A 17 18.01 -3.53 10.38
C ASN A 17 17.63 -2.35 9.48
N VAL A 18 16.81 -2.58 8.44
CA VAL A 18 16.30 -1.52 7.55
C VAL A 18 15.68 -0.38 8.36
N ARG A 19 14.83 -0.69 9.33
CA ARG A 19 14.13 0.29 10.17
C ARG A 19 15.07 1.02 11.12
N SER A 20 15.92 0.29 11.85
CA SER A 20 16.87 0.88 12.80
C SER A 20 17.85 1.81 12.12
N ILE A 21 18.40 1.41 10.97
CA ILE A 21 19.33 2.24 10.18
C ILE A 21 18.61 3.50 9.67
N SER A 22 17.41 3.34 9.10
CA SER A 22 16.70 4.46 8.49
C SER A 22 16.22 5.51 9.51
N GLU A 23 15.80 5.07 10.69
CA GLU A 23 15.36 5.96 11.76
C GLU A 23 16.53 6.76 12.33
N THR A 24 17.63 6.08 12.68
CA THR A 24 18.81 6.72 13.29
C THR A 24 19.50 7.69 12.32
N MET A 25 19.68 7.31 11.05
CA MET A 25 20.39 8.13 10.06
C MET A 25 19.50 9.13 9.31
N ARG A 26 18.18 9.08 9.54
CA ARG A 26 17.12 9.78 8.80
C ARG A 26 16.98 9.32 7.35
N TYR A 27 15.73 9.23 6.91
CA TYR A 27 15.32 8.76 5.59
C TYR A 27 15.73 9.66 4.40
N THR A 28 16.11 10.91 4.64
CA THR A 28 16.36 11.90 3.58
C THR A 28 17.66 12.67 3.82
N GLU A 29 18.39 12.91 2.76
CA GLU A 29 19.55 13.80 2.77
C GLU A 29 19.11 15.26 2.86
N LYS A 30 19.56 15.99 3.89
CA LYS A 30 19.18 17.41 4.07
C LYS A 30 19.50 18.31 2.86
N PRO A 31 20.70 18.21 2.22
CA PRO A 31 21.06 19.14 1.15
C PRO A 31 20.25 18.91 -0.14
N THR A 32 20.02 17.65 -0.50
CA THR A 32 19.40 17.26 -1.77
C THR A 32 17.91 17.02 -1.66
N LYS A 33 17.39 16.83 -0.43
CA LYS A 33 16.03 16.37 -0.11
C LYS A 33 15.67 15.02 -0.75
N LYS A 34 16.66 14.28 -1.25
CA LYS A 34 16.46 12.95 -1.83
C LYS A 34 16.39 11.89 -0.75
N ILE A 35 15.76 10.76 -1.08
CA ILE A 35 15.81 9.57 -0.23
C ILE A 35 17.26 9.11 -0.09
N ARG A 36 17.69 8.89 1.15
CA ARG A 36 19.06 8.55 1.50
C ARG A 36 19.38 7.09 1.21
N VAL A 37 20.59 6.84 0.71
CA VAL A 37 21.22 5.52 0.65
C VAL A 37 22.32 5.47 1.70
N TYR A 38 22.44 4.36 2.42
CA TYR A 38 23.38 4.22 3.54
C TYR A 38 24.60 3.41 3.12
N SER A 39 25.79 3.93 3.42
CA SER A 39 27.06 3.24 3.27
C SER A 39 27.28 2.22 4.40
N LEU A 40 28.27 1.32 4.26
CA LEU A 40 28.66 0.43 5.35
C LEU A 40 29.04 1.22 6.61
N GLY A 41 29.80 2.31 6.45
CA GLY A 41 30.16 3.20 7.57
C GLY A 41 28.94 3.79 8.28
N ASP A 42 27.89 4.18 7.54
CA ASP A 42 26.63 4.63 8.14
C ASP A 42 25.98 3.50 8.96
N MET A 43 25.94 2.28 8.43
CA MET A 43 25.32 1.14 9.11
C MET A 43 26.07 0.74 10.38
N LEU A 44 27.41 0.69 10.33
CA LEU A 44 28.24 0.42 11.51
C LEU A 44 28.08 1.50 12.58
N HIS A 45 28.04 2.78 12.17
CA HIS A 45 27.80 3.89 13.08
C HIS A 45 26.44 3.79 13.78
N VAL A 46 25.41 3.29 13.09
CA VAL A 46 24.09 3.04 13.72
C VAL A 46 24.18 1.95 14.77
N MET A 47 24.85 0.83 14.49
CA MET A 47 25.00 -0.25 15.47
C MET A 47 25.71 0.26 16.73
N GLU A 48 26.82 0.98 16.55
CA GLU A 48 27.55 1.64 17.65
C GLU A 48 26.65 2.61 18.44
N THR A 49 25.93 3.49 17.73
CA THR A 49 25.02 4.48 18.34
C THR A 49 23.92 3.84 19.17
N LEU A 50 23.42 2.67 18.75
CA LEU A 50 22.37 1.94 19.44
C LEU A 50 22.91 0.95 20.48
N GLY A 51 24.23 0.78 20.60
CA GLY A 51 24.86 -0.21 21.47
C GLY A 51 24.57 -1.66 21.03
N LEU A 52 24.50 -1.89 19.72
CA LEU A 52 24.23 -3.20 19.11
C LEU A 52 25.49 -3.78 18.48
N GLU A 53 25.54 -5.11 18.41
CA GLU A 53 26.57 -5.87 17.70
C GLU A 53 26.52 -5.57 16.18
N TRP A 54 27.68 -5.65 15.52
CA TRP A 54 27.83 -5.24 14.10
C TRP A 54 28.43 -6.34 13.21
N GLU A 55 28.79 -7.49 13.75
CA GLU A 55 29.49 -8.58 13.05
C GLU A 55 28.66 -9.18 11.91
N HIS A 56 27.33 -8.99 11.92
CA HIS A 56 26.47 -9.35 10.79
C HIS A 56 26.62 -8.39 9.61
N LEU A 57 27.23 -7.22 9.79
CA LEU A 57 27.44 -6.19 8.75
C LEU A 57 28.87 -6.18 8.19
N ALA A 58 29.86 -6.46 9.03
CA ALA A 58 31.26 -6.53 8.60
C ALA A 58 32.03 -7.67 9.31
N ASP A 59 33.02 -8.23 8.63
CA ASP A 59 33.94 -9.20 9.23
C ASP A 59 34.97 -8.51 10.14
N GLN A 60 35.79 -9.30 10.86
CA GLN A 60 36.84 -8.78 11.75
C GLN A 60 37.93 -7.95 11.05
N LYS A 61 38.00 -8.02 9.71
CA LYS A 61 38.93 -7.23 8.89
C LYS A 61 38.27 -5.95 8.36
N GLY A 62 36.99 -5.73 8.67
CA GLY A 62 36.19 -4.60 8.19
C GLY A 62 35.62 -4.78 6.79
N ASN A 63 35.64 -5.99 6.22
CA ASN A 63 35.01 -6.25 4.93
C ASN A 63 33.51 -6.40 5.08
N ILE A 64 32.75 -5.90 4.11
CA ILE A 64 31.30 -6.01 4.07
C ILE A 64 30.86 -7.49 4.03
N THR A 65 29.79 -7.83 4.75
CA THR A 65 29.15 -9.14 4.66
C THR A 65 28.11 -9.17 3.55
N ALA A 66 27.71 -10.36 3.10
CA ALA A 66 26.60 -10.53 2.16
C ALA A 66 25.28 -9.93 2.69
N PHE A 67 25.05 -9.96 4.00
CA PHE A 67 23.87 -9.34 4.62
C PHE A 67 23.90 -7.81 4.51
N ALA A 68 25.05 -7.19 4.75
CA ALA A 68 25.22 -5.75 4.56
C ALA A 68 25.13 -5.34 3.08
N GLU A 69 25.65 -6.13 2.16
CA GLU A 69 25.46 -5.91 0.72
C GLU A 69 23.97 -5.92 0.34
N GLN A 70 23.20 -6.89 0.85
CA GLN A 70 21.76 -6.96 0.62
C GLN A 70 21.02 -5.74 1.18
N LEU A 71 21.42 -5.23 2.35
CA LEU A 71 20.88 -3.98 2.91
C LEU A 71 21.19 -2.78 2.00
N GLN A 72 22.43 -2.65 1.53
CA GLN A 72 22.81 -1.57 0.62
C GLN A 72 22.02 -1.61 -0.69
N ASP A 73 21.87 -2.79 -1.28
CA ASP A 73 21.09 -2.99 -2.49
C ASP A 73 19.63 -2.60 -2.29
N TYR A 74 19.03 -2.96 -1.15
CA TYR A 74 17.67 -2.56 -0.84
C TYR A 74 17.53 -1.05 -0.64
N PHE A 75 18.44 -0.41 0.09
CA PHE A 75 18.40 1.04 0.27
C PHE A 75 18.55 1.79 -1.05
N LYS A 76 19.43 1.31 -1.94
CA LYS A 76 19.57 1.84 -3.30
C LYS A 76 18.27 1.67 -4.09
N HIS A 77 17.68 0.48 -4.09
CA HIS A 77 16.42 0.21 -4.77
C HIS A 77 15.28 1.11 -4.26
N ARG A 78 15.08 1.18 -2.94
CA ARG A 78 14.04 2.01 -2.32
C ARG A 78 14.23 3.49 -2.66
N ALA A 79 15.47 3.99 -2.61
CA ALA A 79 15.77 5.36 -2.97
C ALA A 79 15.49 5.62 -4.46
N GLU A 80 15.93 4.72 -5.35
CA GLU A 80 15.69 4.84 -6.79
C GLU A 80 14.19 4.89 -7.10
N VAL A 81 13.42 3.89 -6.65
CA VAL A 81 11.97 3.82 -6.87
C VAL A 81 11.26 5.08 -6.38
N LEU A 82 11.57 5.55 -5.17
CA LEU A 82 10.88 6.71 -4.62
C LEU A 82 11.17 8.00 -5.39
N ASN A 83 12.44 8.24 -5.76
CA ASN A 83 12.83 9.47 -6.46
C ASN A 83 12.47 9.44 -7.96
N THR A 84 12.45 8.27 -8.62
CA THR A 84 12.30 8.21 -10.09
C THR A 84 10.94 7.69 -10.55
N TYR A 85 10.26 6.90 -9.73
CA TYR A 85 8.97 6.31 -10.06
C TYR A 85 7.82 6.95 -9.29
N VAL A 86 7.93 7.07 -7.97
CA VAL A 86 6.84 7.53 -7.09
C VAL A 86 6.66 9.04 -7.12
N GLU A 87 7.72 9.83 -6.87
CA GLU A 87 7.68 11.30 -6.88
C GLU A 87 6.91 11.89 -8.08
N PRO A 88 7.24 11.57 -9.35
CA PRO A 88 6.59 12.19 -10.51
C PRO A 88 5.13 11.75 -10.72
N ARG A 89 4.69 10.67 -10.08
CA ARG A 89 3.33 10.14 -10.23
C ARG A 89 2.34 10.69 -9.22
N LEU A 90 2.82 11.12 -8.05
CA LEU A 90 1.99 11.82 -7.07
C LEU A 90 1.41 13.09 -7.69
N MET A 91 0.12 13.30 -7.48
CA MET A 91 -0.62 14.44 -8.00
C MET A 91 -0.76 15.53 -6.93
N ASP A 92 -0.79 16.78 -7.36
CA ASP A 92 -1.35 17.85 -6.55
C ASP A 92 -2.88 17.89 -6.68
N ALA A 93 -3.53 18.79 -5.91
CA ALA A 93 -4.98 18.94 -5.92
C ALA A 93 -5.54 19.30 -7.30
N ASN A 94 -4.79 20.04 -8.11
CA ASN A 94 -5.25 20.52 -9.43
C ASN A 94 -5.22 19.38 -10.44
N ARG A 95 -4.12 18.63 -10.50
CA ARG A 95 -3.98 17.45 -11.37
C ARG A 95 -4.96 16.36 -10.98
N ALA A 96 -5.17 16.12 -9.68
CA ALA A 96 -6.16 15.16 -9.20
C ALA A 96 -7.59 15.55 -9.60
N ARG A 97 -7.94 16.85 -9.49
CA ARG A 97 -9.24 17.37 -9.94
C ARG A 97 -9.43 17.19 -11.44
N ALA A 98 -8.44 17.58 -12.26
CA ALA A 98 -8.52 17.44 -13.71
C ALA A 98 -8.69 15.96 -14.12
N THR A 99 -7.95 15.06 -13.47
CA THR A 99 -8.06 13.61 -13.70
C THR A 99 -9.44 13.08 -13.32
N PHE A 100 -9.98 13.50 -12.16
CA PHE A 100 -11.33 13.16 -11.74
C PHE A 100 -12.39 13.64 -12.73
N GLU A 101 -12.32 14.90 -13.17
CA GLU A 101 -13.28 15.50 -14.11
C GLU A 101 -13.25 14.79 -15.48
N GLN A 102 -12.04 14.48 -15.97
CA GLN A 102 -11.85 13.71 -17.19
C GLN A 102 -12.50 12.33 -17.09
N LEU A 103 -12.17 11.54 -16.07
CA LEU A 103 -12.69 10.19 -15.89
C LEU A 103 -14.20 10.19 -15.69
N ARG A 104 -14.74 11.15 -14.93
CA ARG A 104 -16.18 11.29 -14.72
C ARG A 104 -16.93 11.54 -16.03
N SER A 105 -16.36 12.39 -16.90
CA SER A 105 -16.92 12.67 -18.22
C SER A 105 -16.88 11.44 -19.14
N GLN A 106 -15.75 10.71 -19.13
CA GLN A 106 -15.53 9.56 -19.99
C GLN A 106 -16.33 8.32 -19.58
N LEU A 107 -16.46 8.07 -18.28
CA LEU A 107 -17.03 6.83 -17.75
C LEU A 107 -18.52 6.94 -17.38
N ALA A 108 -19.04 8.15 -17.21
CA ALA A 108 -20.42 8.41 -16.78
C ALA A 108 -20.86 7.50 -15.60
N PRO A 109 -20.13 7.55 -14.47
CA PRO A 109 -20.24 6.56 -13.41
C PRO A 109 -21.57 6.63 -12.65
N ASN A 110 -22.02 5.48 -12.13
CA ASN A 110 -23.11 5.38 -11.16
C ASN A 110 -22.60 5.09 -9.73
N CYS A 111 -21.29 4.87 -9.56
CA CYS A 111 -20.67 4.63 -8.27
C CYS A 111 -20.73 5.87 -7.37
N PRO A 112 -20.57 5.71 -6.04
CA PRO A 112 -20.49 6.84 -5.13
C PRO A 112 -19.31 7.78 -5.46
N LEU A 113 -19.58 9.09 -5.51
CA LEU A 113 -18.57 10.15 -5.67
C LEU A 113 -18.52 11.03 -4.40
N PRO A 114 -17.89 10.57 -3.31
CA PRO A 114 -17.98 11.25 -2.02
C PRO A 114 -17.32 12.63 -2.01
N MET A 115 -17.85 13.51 -1.16
CA MET A 115 -17.26 14.81 -0.86
C MET A 115 -16.27 14.70 0.30
N ASN A 116 -15.25 15.55 0.29
CA ASN A 116 -14.36 15.71 1.41
C ASN A 116 -15.08 16.37 2.61
N LYS A 117 -14.47 16.23 3.79
CA LYS A 117 -14.99 16.83 5.04
C LYS A 117 -14.62 18.31 5.19
N GLN A 118 -14.04 18.94 4.17
CA GLN A 118 -13.59 20.33 4.22
C GLN A 118 -14.76 21.29 3.93
N THR A 119 -14.58 22.55 4.32
CA THR A 119 -15.57 23.63 4.11
C THR A 119 -14.99 24.75 3.25
N GLY A 120 -15.87 25.67 2.81
CA GLY A 120 -15.47 26.84 2.02
C GLY A 120 -14.77 26.47 0.72
N SER A 121 -13.71 27.20 0.37
CA SER A 121 -12.95 27.01 -0.87
C SER A 121 -12.22 25.66 -0.98
N LYS A 122 -12.08 24.94 0.13
CA LYS A 122 -11.46 23.59 0.17
C LYS A 122 -12.49 22.47 0.02
N LYS A 123 -13.79 22.78 0.05
CA LYS A 123 -14.86 21.79 -0.16
C LYS A 123 -14.80 21.28 -1.59
N ALA A 124 -14.54 19.99 -1.75
CA ALA A 124 -14.39 19.33 -3.05
C ALA A 124 -14.77 17.85 -2.93
N HIS A 125 -14.80 17.13 -4.05
CA HIS A 125 -14.81 15.67 -4.03
C HIS A 125 -13.53 15.12 -3.39
N ASN A 126 -13.60 13.94 -2.77
CA ASN A 126 -12.39 13.16 -2.49
C ASN A 126 -11.90 12.60 -3.82
N PHE A 127 -11.00 13.32 -4.50
CA PHE A 127 -10.69 13.08 -5.90
C PHE A 127 -10.14 11.67 -6.16
N LEU A 128 -9.16 11.23 -5.39
CA LEU A 128 -8.57 9.89 -5.47
C LEU A 128 -9.61 8.81 -5.16
N THR A 129 -10.41 8.96 -4.11
CA THR A 129 -11.50 8.03 -3.80
C THR A 129 -12.48 7.91 -4.95
N CYS A 130 -12.88 9.03 -5.55
CA CYS A 130 -13.77 9.04 -6.70
C CYS A 130 -13.12 8.37 -7.92
N ILE A 131 -11.84 8.65 -8.20
CA ILE A 131 -11.08 8.02 -9.30
C ILE A 131 -11.08 6.50 -9.13
N VAL A 132 -10.76 6.01 -7.92
CA VAL A 132 -10.77 4.57 -7.60
C VAL A 132 -12.15 3.97 -7.84
N ASN A 133 -13.21 4.59 -7.30
CA ASN A 133 -14.56 4.08 -7.44
C ASN A 133 -14.99 3.98 -8.92
N MET A 134 -14.71 5.00 -9.73
CA MET A 134 -15.05 5.02 -11.16
C MET A 134 -14.31 3.93 -11.95
N LEU A 135 -13.01 3.75 -11.69
CA LEU A 135 -12.20 2.74 -12.37
C LEU A 135 -12.62 1.32 -11.97
N VAL A 136 -12.92 1.10 -10.69
CA VAL A 136 -13.46 -0.18 -10.20
C VAL A 136 -14.82 -0.45 -10.83
N GLU A 137 -15.77 0.50 -10.83
CA GLU A 137 -17.07 0.33 -11.48
C GLU A 137 -16.96 -0.04 -12.96
N ALA A 138 -16.14 0.69 -13.71
CA ALA A 138 -15.91 0.43 -15.11
C ALA A 138 -15.32 -0.98 -15.35
N GLY A 139 -14.37 -1.40 -14.50
CA GLY A 139 -13.71 -2.69 -14.63
C GLY A 139 -14.57 -3.88 -14.22
N ILE A 140 -15.38 -3.76 -13.16
CA ILE A 140 -16.17 -4.88 -12.63
C ILE A 140 -17.42 -5.19 -13.45
N LYS A 141 -17.84 -4.29 -14.36
CA LYS A 141 -18.94 -4.50 -15.32
C LYS A 141 -20.25 -4.97 -14.66
N GLY A 142 -20.63 -4.29 -13.57
CA GLY A 142 -21.89 -4.54 -12.85
C GLY A 142 -21.85 -5.68 -11.82
N LEU A 143 -20.68 -6.30 -11.58
CA LEU A 143 -20.53 -7.23 -10.46
C LEU A 143 -20.65 -6.51 -9.10
N PRO A 144 -20.97 -7.22 -8.01
CA PRO A 144 -21.10 -6.61 -6.69
C PRO A 144 -19.79 -5.97 -6.22
N CYS A 145 -19.88 -4.84 -5.53
CA CYS A 145 -18.75 -4.15 -4.92
C CYS A 145 -19.22 -3.30 -3.73
N ASP A 146 -18.48 -3.37 -2.62
CA ASP A 146 -18.69 -2.52 -1.45
C ASP A 146 -17.72 -1.32 -1.54
N TYR A 147 -18.16 -0.19 -2.13
CA TYR A 147 -17.34 1.04 -2.29
C TYR A 147 -17.18 1.89 -1.02
N ASP A 148 -18.03 1.65 -0.02
CA ASP A 148 -17.94 2.20 1.34
C ASP A 148 -18.55 1.15 2.27
N PRO A 149 -17.77 0.13 2.67
CA PRO A 149 -18.30 -1.05 3.35
C PRO A 149 -19.05 -0.77 4.66
N ARG A 150 -18.59 0.24 5.42
CA ARG A 150 -19.08 0.61 6.77
C ARG A 150 -19.18 -0.55 7.77
N ARG A 151 -18.50 -1.65 7.52
CA ARG A 151 -18.44 -2.87 8.35
C ARG A 151 -17.07 -3.52 8.22
N LEU A 152 -16.77 -4.44 9.13
CA LEU A 152 -15.49 -5.15 9.16
C LEU A 152 -15.45 -6.23 8.07
N THR A 153 -14.27 -6.43 7.50
CA THR A 153 -14.01 -7.53 6.57
C THR A 153 -13.89 -8.84 7.35
N THR A 154 -14.60 -9.87 6.92
CA THR A 154 -14.64 -11.19 7.57
C THR A 154 -14.20 -12.27 6.59
N LEU A 155 -13.21 -13.06 6.98
CA LEU A 155 -12.75 -14.27 6.30
C LEU A 155 -13.30 -15.49 7.03
N THR A 156 -13.71 -16.49 6.27
CA THR A 156 -14.37 -17.68 6.82
C THR A 156 -13.68 -18.97 6.42
N GLN A 157 -13.71 -19.96 7.31
CA GLN A 157 -13.43 -21.37 6.99
C GLN A 157 -14.69 -22.19 7.25
N GLY A 158 -15.14 -22.99 6.27
CA GLY A 158 -16.35 -23.79 6.41
C GLY A 158 -17.59 -22.97 6.80
N ALA A 159 -17.73 -21.77 6.20
CA ALA A 159 -18.79 -20.79 6.49
C ALA A 159 -18.84 -20.23 7.93
N LYS A 160 -17.82 -20.49 8.76
CA LYS A 160 -17.66 -19.90 10.10
C LYS A 160 -16.61 -18.78 10.05
N PRO A 161 -16.80 -17.65 10.78
CA PRO A 161 -15.76 -16.64 10.90
C PRO A 161 -14.45 -17.26 11.39
N ALA A 162 -13.38 -17.03 10.64
CA ALA A 162 -12.02 -17.48 10.97
C ALA A 162 -11.12 -16.30 11.31
N ARG A 163 -11.26 -15.19 10.58
CA ARG A 163 -10.65 -13.89 10.89
C ARG A 163 -11.64 -12.77 10.61
N THR A 164 -11.72 -11.79 11.49
CA THR A 164 -12.41 -10.52 11.23
C THR A 164 -11.39 -9.41 11.46
N LEU A 165 -11.16 -8.57 10.44
CA LEU A 165 -10.21 -7.47 10.56
C LEU A 165 -10.67 -6.50 11.66
N SER A 166 -9.73 -5.94 12.38
CA SER A 166 -9.96 -5.00 13.48
C SER A 166 -10.54 -3.66 13.00
N ARG A 167 -10.36 -3.35 11.71
CA ARG A 167 -10.80 -2.12 11.08
C ARG A 167 -11.66 -2.31 9.85
N ARG A 168 -12.33 -1.21 9.51
CA ARG A 168 -13.07 -1.06 8.25
C ARG A 168 -12.10 -0.55 7.20
N LEU A 169 -12.13 -1.16 6.04
CA LEU A 169 -11.36 -0.73 4.86
C LEU A 169 -12.22 0.21 4.00
N ASP A 170 -11.57 0.94 3.11
CA ASP A 170 -12.24 1.94 2.26
C ASP A 170 -13.07 1.29 1.15
N GLY A 171 -12.71 0.07 0.71
CA GLY A 171 -13.55 -0.71 -0.19
C GLY A 171 -13.19 -2.19 -0.25
N CYS A 172 -14.12 -2.99 -0.75
CA CYS A 172 -13.97 -4.44 -0.90
C CYS A 172 -14.67 -4.93 -2.17
N PHE A 173 -14.04 -5.89 -2.85
CA PHE A 173 -14.63 -6.61 -3.97
C PHE A 173 -14.63 -8.12 -3.70
N PRO A 174 -15.75 -8.83 -3.93
CA PRO A 174 -17.06 -8.31 -4.31
C PRO A 174 -17.89 -7.80 -3.11
N ARG A 175 -17.51 -8.21 -1.90
CA ARG A 175 -18.20 -7.88 -0.64
C ARG A 175 -17.26 -8.09 0.54
N THR A 176 -17.65 -7.58 1.70
CA THR A 176 -16.91 -7.69 2.98
C THR A 176 -16.74 -9.10 3.56
N VAL A 177 -17.54 -10.08 3.16
CA VAL A 177 -17.37 -11.48 3.60
C VAL A 177 -16.68 -12.27 2.49
N ASN A 178 -15.50 -12.82 2.79
CA ASN A 178 -14.59 -13.47 1.85
C ASN A 178 -14.33 -12.64 0.57
N PRO A 179 -13.85 -11.39 0.70
CA PRO A 179 -13.48 -10.62 -0.48
C PRO A 179 -12.40 -11.34 -1.30
N ILE A 180 -12.34 -11.00 -2.57
CA ILE A 180 -11.18 -11.27 -3.44
C ILE A 180 -10.11 -10.21 -3.18
N ALA A 181 -10.55 -8.95 -3.06
CA ALA A 181 -9.67 -7.83 -2.81
C ALA A 181 -10.31 -6.85 -1.82
N ALA A 182 -9.45 -6.17 -1.06
CA ALA A 182 -9.83 -5.05 -0.22
C ALA A 182 -8.75 -3.97 -0.31
N TRP A 183 -9.14 -2.71 -0.18
CA TRP A 183 -8.23 -1.59 -0.38
C TRP A 183 -8.45 -0.44 0.60
N GLU A 184 -7.38 0.32 0.78
CA GLU A 184 -7.36 1.57 1.52
C GLU A 184 -6.91 2.73 0.62
N ILE A 185 -7.43 3.93 0.91
CA ILE A 185 -7.18 5.14 0.14
C ILE A 185 -6.70 6.23 1.09
N LYS A 186 -5.46 6.68 0.89
CA LYS A 186 -4.85 7.73 1.70
C LYS A 186 -4.68 9.00 0.87
N GLU A 187 -5.64 9.90 1.00
CA GLU A 187 -5.75 11.16 0.25
C GLU A 187 -5.64 12.40 1.18
N TYR A 188 -4.72 13.32 0.86
CA TYR A 188 -4.46 14.49 1.73
C TYR A 188 -4.12 15.79 0.98
N TYR A 189 -4.88 16.18 -0.06
CA TYR A 189 -4.54 17.32 -0.92
C TYR A 189 -4.54 18.71 -0.24
N TYR A 190 -5.27 18.87 0.86
CA TYR A 190 -5.47 20.17 1.51
C TYR A 190 -4.80 20.29 2.88
N THR A 191 -4.00 19.29 3.22
CA THR A 191 -3.23 19.22 4.46
C THR A 191 -1.98 20.10 4.35
N THR A 192 -1.65 20.83 5.41
CA THR A 192 -0.48 21.72 5.47
C THR A 192 0.62 21.19 6.40
N THR A 193 0.36 20.11 7.15
CA THR A 193 1.31 19.51 8.09
C THR A 193 1.26 17.98 7.99
N PHE A 194 2.40 17.32 8.16
CA PHE A 194 2.43 15.87 8.32
C PHE A 194 2.08 15.51 9.76
N GLY A 195 0.79 15.60 10.08
CA GLY A 195 0.26 15.32 11.43
C GLY A 195 0.02 13.84 11.68
N SER A 196 -0.32 13.51 12.93
CA SER A 196 -0.60 12.13 13.38
C SER A 196 -1.57 11.40 12.47
N ARG A 197 -2.65 12.06 12.01
CA ARG A 197 -3.65 11.43 11.13
C ARG A 197 -3.07 10.85 9.82
N VAL A 198 -2.03 11.46 9.25
CA VAL A 198 -1.40 10.95 8.03
C VAL A 198 -0.52 9.75 8.35
N ALA A 199 0.20 9.82 9.48
CA ALA A 199 1.00 8.72 9.99
C ALA A 199 0.15 7.51 10.39
N ASP A 200 -0.98 7.76 11.06
CA ASP A 200 -1.97 6.74 11.46
C ASP A 200 -2.43 5.95 10.25
N GLY A 201 -2.65 6.60 9.10
CA GLY A 201 -3.00 5.91 7.86
C GLY A 201 -1.99 4.83 7.46
N VAL A 202 -0.69 5.05 7.68
CA VAL A 202 0.37 4.06 7.38
C VAL A 202 0.41 2.94 8.42
N TYR A 203 0.18 3.27 9.69
CA TYR A 203 0.16 2.27 10.76
C TYR A 203 -1.09 1.39 10.70
N GLU A 204 -2.23 1.96 10.31
CA GLU A 204 -3.48 1.26 10.04
C GLU A 204 -3.28 0.25 8.91
N THR A 205 -2.71 0.66 7.78
CA THR A 205 -2.39 -0.26 6.67
C THR A 205 -1.48 -1.39 7.10
N LEU A 206 -0.46 -1.08 7.91
CA LEU A 206 0.46 -2.08 8.42
C LEU A 206 -0.27 -3.10 9.31
N LEU A 207 -1.16 -2.63 10.20
CA LEU A 207 -1.97 -3.51 11.04
C LEU A 207 -2.86 -4.42 10.17
N ASP A 208 -3.62 -3.85 9.24
CA ASP A 208 -4.51 -4.61 8.36
C ASP A 208 -3.72 -5.66 7.56
N GLY A 209 -2.52 -5.30 7.09
CA GLY A 209 -1.60 -6.22 6.42
C GLY A 209 -1.07 -7.34 7.32
N TYR A 210 -0.77 -7.08 8.59
CA TYR A 210 -0.42 -8.12 9.57
C TYR A 210 -1.58 -9.09 9.80
N GLU A 211 -2.81 -8.60 9.92
CA GLU A 211 -3.98 -9.44 10.14
C GLU A 211 -4.27 -10.34 8.93
N ILE A 212 -4.08 -9.82 7.71
CA ILE A 212 -4.24 -10.58 6.47
C ILE A 212 -3.11 -11.60 6.31
N ALA A 213 -1.85 -11.22 6.57
CA ALA A 213 -0.72 -12.14 6.53
C ALA A 213 -0.89 -13.31 7.53
N GLU A 214 -1.32 -13.00 8.75
CA GLU A 214 -1.61 -14.03 9.76
C GLU A 214 -2.73 -14.98 9.31
N ALA A 215 -3.81 -14.45 8.72
CA ALA A 215 -4.88 -15.28 8.19
C ALA A 215 -4.41 -16.16 7.01
N ARG A 216 -3.53 -15.66 6.15
CA ARG A 216 -2.93 -16.42 5.06
C ARG A 216 -2.08 -17.57 5.60
N GLU A 217 -1.19 -17.27 6.54
CA GLU A 217 -0.21 -18.22 7.08
C GLU A 217 -0.85 -19.30 7.97
N ASN A 218 -1.78 -18.91 8.85
CA ASN A 218 -2.30 -19.80 9.88
C ASN A 218 -3.67 -20.41 9.52
N LEU A 219 -4.43 -19.77 8.63
CA LEU A 219 -5.79 -20.18 8.29
C LEU A 219 -5.94 -20.52 6.79
N GLY A 220 -4.93 -20.28 5.96
CA GLY A 220 -5.01 -20.58 4.52
C GLY A 220 -6.13 -19.83 3.80
N VAL A 221 -6.60 -18.71 4.36
CA VAL A 221 -7.57 -17.81 3.73
C VAL A 221 -6.88 -16.50 3.42
N ASP A 222 -7.14 -15.95 2.23
CA ASP A 222 -6.38 -14.82 1.71
C ASP A 222 -7.27 -13.81 1.00
N VAL A 223 -6.82 -12.56 1.01
CA VAL A 223 -7.44 -11.41 0.35
C VAL A 223 -6.31 -10.57 -0.24
N GLN A 224 -6.49 -10.14 -1.50
CA GLN A 224 -5.59 -9.17 -2.07
C GLN A 224 -5.75 -7.81 -1.37
N HIS A 225 -4.69 -7.32 -0.75
CA HIS A 225 -4.67 -6.07 -0.01
C HIS A 225 -3.98 -4.97 -0.83
N LEU A 226 -4.70 -3.88 -1.11
CA LEU A 226 -4.16 -2.74 -1.86
C LEU A 226 -4.12 -1.47 -1.02
N LEU A 227 -3.06 -0.70 -1.20
CA LEU A 227 -2.94 0.66 -0.69
C LEU A 227 -2.87 1.66 -1.85
N ILE A 228 -3.69 2.69 -1.83
CA ILE A 228 -3.72 3.73 -2.87
C ILE A 228 -3.43 5.08 -2.21
N VAL A 229 -2.38 5.77 -2.67
CA VAL A 229 -1.81 6.93 -1.97
C VAL A 229 -1.67 8.10 -2.91
N ASP A 230 -2.14 9.29 -2.50
CA ASP A 230 -1.89 10.51 -3.26
C ASP A 230 -1.92 11.78 -2.41
N ALA A 231 -1.54 12.91 -3.04
CA ALA A 231 -1.21 14.24 -2.53
C ALA A 231 0.30 14.46 -2.42
N TYR A 232 0.90 14.90 -3.53
CA TYR A 232 2.32 15.23 -3.67
C TYR A 232 2.85 16.06 -2.50
N GLY A 233 2.21 17.18 -2.17
CA GLY A 233 2.69 18.05 -1.09
C GLY A 233 2.68 17.36 0.29
N THR A 234 1.72 16.47 0.55
CA THR A 234 1.69 15.76 1.83
C THR A 234 2.73 14.65 1.87
N TRP A 235 2.76 13.79 0.86
CA TRP A 235 3.60 12.59 0.87
C TRP A 235 5.04 12.85 0.48
N TRP A 236 5.26 13.66 -0.55
CA TRP A 236 6.60 13.98 -1.00
C TRP A 236 7.22 15.09 -0.18
N ASP A 237 6.60 16.27 -0.09
CA ASP A 237 7.27 17.40 0.54
C ASP A 237 7.45 17.20 2.05
N LEU A 238 6.43 16.64 2.71
CA LEU A 238 6.40 16.50 4.16
C LEU A 238 6.61 15.05 4.67
N GLY A 239 6.37 14.05 3.82
CA GLY A 239 6.12 12.66 4.24
C GLY A 239 7.08 11.59 3.76
N ARG A 240 8.26 11.94 3.21
CA ARG A 240 9.17 10.98 2.56
C ARG A 240 9.53 9.76 3.42
N SER A 241 9.71 9.94 4.72
CA SER A 241 9.98 8.83 5.65
C SER A 241 8.85 7.80 5.68
N TYR A 242 7.61 8.24 5.52
CA TYR A 242 6.44 7.36 5.50
C TYR A 242 6.27 6.70 4.14
N LEU A 243 6.64 7.36 3.03
CA LEU A 243 6.76 6.70 1.73
C LEU A 243 7.78 5.56 1.79
N CYS A 244 8.94 5.74 2.45
CA CYS A 244 9.88 4.64 2.69
C CYS A 244 9.24 3.47 3.43
N ARG A 245 8.47 3.74 4.49
CA ARG A 245 7.76 2.70 5.26
C ARG A 245 6.69 1.99 4.44
N ILE A 246 6.04 2.68 3.50
CA ILE A 246 5.11 2.08 2.55
C ILE A 246 5.84 1.14 1.58
N ILE A 247 7.00 1.55 1.05
CA ILE A 247 7.83 0.65 0.23
C ILE A 247 8.32 -0.55 1.03
N ASP A 248 8.70 -0.36 2.30
CA ASP A 248 9.12 -1.45 3.17
C ASP A 248 7.97 -2.45 3.39
N MET A 249 6.75 -2.01 3.75
CA MET A 249 5.63 -2.93 3.98
C MET A 249 5.15 -3.67 2.72
N LEU A 250 5.32 -3.06 1.54
CA LEU A 250 5.08 -3.72 0.26
C LEU A 250 6.04 -4.91 0.08
N HIS A 251 7.34 -4.72 0.32
CA HIS A 251 8.32 -5.80 0.20
C HIS A 251 8.24 -6.83 1.34
N MET A 252 7.76 -6.42 2.52
CA MET A 252 7.41 -7.34 3.61
C MET A 252 6.19 -8.23 3.26
N GLY A 253 5.40 -7.88 2.24
CA GLY A 253 4.21 -8.65 1.84
C GLY A 253 2.94 -8.33 2.62
N TYR A 254 2.90 -7.20 3.33
CA TYR A 254 1.72 -6.74 4.07
C TYR A 254 0.69 -6.01 3.19
N VAL A 255 1.12 -5.57 2.01
CA VAL A 255 0.26 -5.09 0.92
C VAL A 255 0.75 -5.75 -0.35
N ASP A 256 -0.17 -6.16 -1.22
CA ASP A 256 0.17 -6.86 -2.46
C ASP A 256 0.56 -5.86 -3.57
N GLU A 257 -0.13 -4.71 -3.63
CA GLU A 257 0.20 -3.61 -4.51
C GLU A 257 -0.05 -2.25 -3.85
N VAL A 258 0.85 -1.29 -4.11
CA VAL A 258 0.66 0.11 -3.74
C VAL A 258 0.55 0.96 -4.99
N LEU A 259 -0.51 1.76 -5.14
CA LEU A 259 -0.68 2.67 -6.28
C LEU A 259 -0.41 4.12 -5.86
N PHE A 260 0.50 4.79 -6.56
CA PHE A 260 0.89 6.17 -6.24
C PHE A 260 0.32 7.17 -7.25
N GLY A 261 -0.61 8.01 -6.78
CA GLY A 261 -1.24 9.06 -7.56
C GLY A 261 -1.76 8.61 -8.92
N TYR A 262 -1.22 9.18 -10.00
CA TYR A 262 -1.69 8.90 -11.36
C TYR A 262 -1.50 7.44 -11.78
N GLU A 263 -0.60 6.69 -11.14
CA GLU A 263 -0.47 5.24 -11.34
C GLU A 263 -1.81 4.52 -11.15
N THR A 264 -2.68 5.05 -10.29
CA THR A 264 -4.03 4.53 -10.06
C THR A 264 -4.80 4.40 -11.37
N VAL A 265 -4.69 5.37 -12.27
CA VAL A 265 -5.39 5.37 -13.57
C VAL A 265 -4.78 4.34 -14.52
N GLU A 266 -3.47 4.14 -14.44
CA GLU A 266 -2.72 3.25 -15.32
C GLU A 266 -2.88 1.77 -14.92
N ARG A 267 -2.82 1.48 -13.61
CA ARG A 267 -2.66 0.13 -13.08
C ARG A 267 -3.93 -0.49 -12.52
N LEU A 268 -4.83 0.29 -11.93
CA LEU A 268 -6.04 -0.24 -11.30
C LEU A 268 -6.96 -1.02 -12.26
N PRO A 269 -7.18 -0.60 -13.53
CA PRO A 269 -8.02 -1.35 -14.46
C PRO A 269 -7.56 -2.80 -14.64
N GLU A 270 -6.26 -3.01 -14.85
CA GLU A 270 -5.67 -4.35 -15.02
C GLU A 270 -5.82 -5.21 -13.75
N ILE A 271 -5.67 -4.60 -12.57
CA ILE A 271 -5.89 -5.29 -11.29
C ILE A 271 -7.34 -5.76 -11.19
N VAL A 272 -8.30 -4.87 -11.50
CA VAL A 272 -9.74 -5.16 -11.43
C VAL A 272 -10.13 -6.30 -12.39
N GLU A 273 -9.52 -6.37 -13.58
CA GLU A 273 -9.73 -7.50 -14.49
C GLU A 273 -9.36 -8.85 -13.85
N GLY A 274 -8.26 -8.89 -13.10
CA GLY A 274 -7.87 -10.07 -12.31
C GLY A 274 -8.90 -10.44 -11.24
N TRP A 275 -9.52 -9.44 -10.60
CA TRP A 275 -10.60 -9.68 -9.63
C TRP A 275 -11.82 -10.30 -10.29
N VAL A 276 -12.23 -9.79 -11.46
CA VAL A 276 -13.38 -10.29 -12.23
C VAL A 276 -13.15 -11.74 -12.66
N ALA A 277 -11.95 -12.07 -13.14
CA ALA A 277 -11.60 -13.44 -13.50
C ALA A 277 -11.70 -14.39 -12.29
N THR A 278 -11.16 -13.97 -11.14
CA THR A 278 -11.22 -14.73 -9.88
C THR A 278 -12.67 -14.93 -9.41
N TYR A 279 -13.51 -13.89 -9.51
CA TYR A 279 -14.92 -13.95 -9.11
C TYR A 279 -15.71 -14.97 -9.94
N LYS A 280 -15.53 -14.94 -11.26
CA LYS A 280 -16.19 -15.88 -12.18
C LYS A 280 -15.76 -17.32 -11.89
N SER A 281 -14.46 -17.55 -11.67
CA SER A 281 -13.92 -18.86 -11.31
C SER A 281 -14.54 -19.40 -10.00
N ARG A 282 -14.55 -18.61 -8.92
CA ARG A 282 -15.16 -18.99 -7.63
C ARG A 282 -16.65 -19.30 -7.76
N THR A 283 -17.38 -18.57 -8.60
CA THR A 283 -18.82 -18.76 -8.80
C THR A 283 -19.13 -20.07 -9.52
N ILE A 284 -18.37 -20.39 -10.59
CA ILE A 284 -18.52 -21.63 -11.35
C ILE A 284 -18.24 -22.85 -10.45
N SER A 285 -17.15 -22.82 -9.67
CA SER A 285 -16.80 -23.92 -8.77
C SER A 285 -17.88 -24.19 -7.72
N ASN A 286 -18.48 -23.13 -7.16
CA ASN A 286 -19.58 -23.28 -6.22
C ASN A 286 -20.80 -23.91 -6.89
N GLN A 287 -21.15 -23.48 -8.11
CA GLN A 287 -22.29 -24.03 -8.84
C GLN A 287 -22.11 -25.52 -9.16
N GLN A 288 -20.91 -25.93 -9.59
CA GLN A 288 -20.59 -27.35 -9.83
C GLN A 288 -20.67 -28.21 -8.56
N LEU A 289 -20.29 -27.68 -7.39
CA LEU A 289 -20.44 -28.39 -6.12
C LEU A 289 -21.91 -28.61 -5.74
N PHE A 290 -22.80 -27.65 -6.03
CA PHE A 290 -24.24 -27.82 -5.83
C PHE A 290 -24.85 -28.83 -6.81
N ASP A 291 -24.41 -28.85 -8.07
CA ASP A 291 -24.92 -29.77 -9.10
C ASP A 291 -24.50 -31.24 -8.87
N ILE A 292 -23.41 -31.51 -8.14
CA ILE A 292 -22.96 -32.87 -7.77
C ILE A 292 -23.68 -33.39 -6.51
N GLN A 293 -24.25 -32.49 -5.71
CA GLN A 293 -24.94 -32.83 -4.44
C GLN A 293 -26.47 -32.88 -4.56
N GLY A 294 -27.03 -32.55 -5.74
CA GLY A 294 -28.46 -32.66 -6.06
C GLY A 294 -28.77 -33.89 -6.91
#